data_AF-A0A5B7D3G1-F1
#
_entry.id   AF-A0A5B7D3G1-F1
#
_cell.length_a   1.000
_cell.length_b   1.000
_cell.length_c   1.000
_cell.angle_alpha   90.00
_cell.angle_beta   90.00
_cell.angle_gamma   90.00
#
_symmetry.space_group_name_H-M   'P 1'
#
loop_
_entity.id
_entity.type
_entity.pdbx_description
1 polymer ?
#
loop_
_entity_poly.entity_id
_entity_poly.type
_entity_poly.pdbx_seq_one_letter_code
_entity_poly.pdbx_strand_id
1 'polypeptide(L)'
;MGKANIKVVKDNQKAIHPRSRKAKQISKKVSRELKLKKRRGDSNIKLQCLGDKLAWFKENMDQEMDVITPGQVLELIQKYIDRNTEELEQITLKHSIGGRQVRQHASREDCLRITKERETELFTNSGFETVDFLTPDSLKIFKSWTGELRHLPNIKLRKYTKQGLEAMISGASETSEQCNPHQMEEDDLDAEEEDSGDEEMSE
;
A
#
# COMPACT_ATOMS: atom_id res chain seq x y z
N MET A 1 -5.74 -51.13 48.86
CA MET A 1 -4.90 -50.76 47.70
C MET A 1 -5.81 -50.59 46.47
N GLY A 2 -6.40 -49.41 46.29
CA GLY A 2 -7.29 -49.13 45.16
C GLY A 2 -6.49 -48.84 43.88
N LYS A 3 -6.76 -49.56 42.80
CA LYS A 3 -6.10 -49.34 41.51
C LYS A 3 -6.62 -48.05 40.87
N ALA A 4 -5.73 -47.09 40.63
CA ALA A 4 -6.07 -45.85 39.94
C ALA A 4 -6.44 -46.14 38.48
N ASN A 5 -7.64 -45.71 38.07
CA ASN A 5 -8.10 -45.78 36.68
C ASN A 5 -7.45 -44.65 35.87
N ILE A 6 -6.35 -44.97 35.18
CA ILE A 6 -5.75 -44.08 34.17
C ILE A 6 -6.66 -44.07 32.95
N LYS A 7 -7.43 -43.00 32.76
CA LYS A 7 -8.17 -42.76 31.51
C LYS A 7 -7.17 -42.39 30.42
N VAL A 8 -6.72 -43.38 29.64
CA VAL A 8 -5.98 -43.14 28.41
C VAL A 8 -6.92 -42.42 27.44
N VAL A 9 -6.65 -41.13 27.18
CA VAL A 9 -7.35 -40.36 26.14
C VAL A 9 -7.05 -41.03 24.81
N LYS A 10 -8.02 -41.78 24.29
CA LYS A 10 -7.89 -42.51 23.03
C LYS A 10 -7.97 -41.48 21.92
N ASP A 11 -6.81 -41.09 21.38
CA ASP A 11 -6.68 -40.17 20.26
C ASP A 11 -7.09 -40.86 18.94
N ASN A 12 -8.34 -41.33 18.89
CA ASN A 12 -8.90 -42.03 17.74
C ASN A 12 -9.49 -41.03 16.74
N GLN A 13 -8.64 -40.17 16.16
CA GLN A 13 -9.01 -39.54 14.89
C GLN A 13 -9.03 -40.62 13.81
N LYS A 14 -10.21 -41.21 13.59
CA LYS A 14 -10.45 -42.14 12.49
C LYS A 14 -10.01 -41.47 11.17
N ALA A 15 -9.28 -42.21 10.34
CA ALA A 15 -8.88 -41.75 9.02
C ALA A 15 -10.14 -41.30 8.24
N ILE A 16 -10.13 -40.03 7.82
CA ILE A 16 -11.26 -39.43 7.11
C ILE A 16 -11.08 -39.73 5.62
N HIS A 17 -12.07 -40.38 5.00
CA HIS A 17 -12.01 -40.60 3.55
C HIS A 17 -12.01 -39.25 2.81
N PRO A 18 -11.15 -39.04 1.78
CA PRO A 18 -10.99 -37.74 1.11
C PRO A 18 -12.28 -37.15 0.53
N ARG A 19 -13.20 -38.00 0.07
CA ARG A 19 -14.50 -37.56 -0.50
C ARG A 19 -15.62 -37.40 0.53
N SER A 20 -15.37 -37.67 1.82
CA SER A 20 -16.40 -37.59 2.86
C SER A 20 -16.89 -36.16 3.11
N ARG A 21 -18.11 -36.01 3.65
CA ARG A 21 -18.64 -34.70 4.07
C ARG A 21 -17.70 -34.00 5.06
N LYS A 22 -17.11 -34.74 6.00
CA LYS A 22 -16.16 -34.23 6.98
C LYS A 22 -14.87 -33.72 6.33
N ALA A 23 -14.31 -34.44 5.36
CA ALA A 23 -13.16 -33.97 4.58
C ALA A 23 -13.49 -32.68 3.82
N LYS A 24 -14.64 -32.62 3.13
CA LYS A 24 -15.09 -31.40 2.43
C LYS A 24 -15.22 -30.20 3.38
N GLN A 25 -15.76 -30.40 4.58
CA GLN A 25 -15.87 -29.33 5.59
C GLN A 25 -14.50 -28.84 6.07
N ILE A 26 -13.57 -29.75 6.34
CA ILE A 26 -12.19 -29.41 6.74
C ILE A 26 -11.51 -28.62 5.61
N SER A 27 -11.57 -29.11 4.36
CA SER A 27 -10.98 -28.40 3.22
C SER A 27 -11.55 -27.00 3.05
N LYS A 28 -12.88 -26.81 3.17
CA LYS A 28 -13.52 -25.48 3.15
C LYS A 28 -12.97 -24.57 4.25
N LYS A 29 -12.82 -25.09 5.47
CA LYS A 29 -12.27 -24.33 6.60
C LYS A 29 -10.82 -23.91 6.35
N VAL A 30 -9.98 -24.85 5.90
CA VAL A 30 -8.57 -24.59 5.54
C VAL A 30 -8.47 -23.54 4.43
N SER A 31 -9.24 -23.67 3.35
CA SER A 31 -9.23 -22.68 2.27
C SER A 31 -9.65 -21.29 2.75
N ARG A 32 -10.65 -21.20 3.65
CA ARG A 32 -11.05 -19.92 4.26
C ARG A 32 -9.93 -19.33 5.11
N GLU A 33 -9.27 -20.13 5.94
CA GLU A 33 -8.16 -19.68 6.77
C GLU A 33 -6.98 -19.21 5.93
N LEU A 34 -6.64 -19.91 4.84
CA LEU A 34 -5.59 -19.51 3.91
C LEU A 34 -5.91 -18.18 3.24
N LYS A 35 -7.14 -17.98 2.77
CA LYS A 35 -7.58 -16.69 2.19
C LYS A 35 -7.50 -15.56 3.21
N LEU A 36 -7.90 -15.80 4.46
CA LEU A 36 -7.84 -14.80 5.52
C LEU A 36 -6.40 -14.44 5.90
N LYS A 37 -5.52 -15.44 6.01
CA LYS A 37 -4.09 -15.23 6.26
C LYS A 37 -3.45 -14.43 5.13
N LYS A 38 -3.76 -14.77 3.86
CA LYS A 38 -3.29 -14.01 2.70
C LYS A 38 -3.73 -12.55 2.77
N ARG A 39 -5.03 -12.28 2.97
CA ARG A 39 -5.56 -10.92 3.08
C ARG A 39 -4.88 -10.10 4.18
N ARG A 40 -4.62 -10.72 5.34
CA ARG A 40 -3.88 -10.08 6.44
C ARG A 40 -2.44 -9.79 6.04
N GLY A 41 -1.77 -10.72 5.37
CA GLY A 41 -0.44 -10.54 4.81
C GLY A 41 -0.38 -9.37 3.82
N ASP A 42 -1.29 -9.34 2.85
CA ASP A 42 -1.37 -8.27 1.84
C ASP A 42 -1.59 -6.90 2.49
N SER A 43 -2.46 -6.82 3.51
CA SER A 43 -2.68 -5.60 4.29
C SER A 43 -1.43 -5.16 5.05
N ASN A 44 -0.70 -6.09 5.65
CA ASN A 44 0.53 -5.80 6.38
C ASN A 44 1.63 -5.33 5.43
N ILE A 45 1.75 -5.91 4.23
CA ILE A 45 2.72 -5.46 3.21
C ILE A 45 2.43 -4.02 2.82
N LYS A 46 1.16 -3.66 2.57
CA LYS A 46 0.78 -2.27 2.27
C LYS A 46 1.16 -1.31 3.41
N LEU A 47 0.88 -1.71 4.65
CA LEU A 47 1.23 -0.93 5.84
C LEU A 47 2.74 -0.77 6.00
N GLN A 48 3.51 -1.82 5.72
CA GLN A 48 4.97 -1.79 5.73
C GLN A 48 5.49 -0.83 4.66
N CYS A 49 5.02 -0.93 3.42
CA CYS A 49 5.44 -0.04 2.34
C CYS A 49 5.15 1.44 2.67
N LEU A 50 3.99 1.72 3.29
CA LEU A 50 3.66 3.06 3.78
C LEU A 50 4.61 3.48 4.91
N GLY A 51 4.88 2.61 5.87
CA GLY A 51 5.82 2.88 6.96
C GLY A 51 7.22 3.19 6.46
N ASP A 52 7.76 2.39 5.54
CA ASP A 52 9.08 2.59 4.95
C ASP A 52 9.14 3.90 4.17
N LYS A 53 8.09 4.21 3.40
CA LYS A 53 7.95 5.50 2.70
C LYS A 53 8.01 6.67 3.68
N LEU A 54 7.24 6.60 4.75
CA LEU A 54 7.17 7.65 5.77
C LEU A 54 8.46 7.78 6.59
N ALA A 55 9.13 6.66 6.89
CA ALA A 55 10.42 6.67 7.54
C ALA A 55 11.46 7.42 6.71
N TRP A 56 11.50 7.17 5.39
CA TRP A 56 12.39 7.92 4.49
C TRP A 56 12.13 9.42 4.55
N PHE A 57 10.87 9.85 4.54
CA PHE A 57 10.52 11.27 4.64
C PHE A 57 10.98 11.87 5.97
N LYS A 58 10.84 11.13 7.08
CA LYS A 58 11.28 11.60 8.39
C LYS A 58 12.81 11.77 8.49
N GLU A 59 13.57 10.89 7.83
CA GLU A 59 15.03 10.94 7.80
C GLU A 59 15.58 12.02 6.88
N ASN A 60 14.82 12.39 5.83
CA ASN A 60 15.25 13.35 4.81
C ASN A 60 14.66 14.74 4.98
N MET A 61 13.76 14.92 5.94
CA MET A 61 13.16 16.20 6.33
C MET A 61 14.01 16.87 7.41
N ASP A 62 14.03 18.21 7.39
CA ASP A 62 14.57 19.00 8.49
C ASP A 62 13.67 18.91 9.74
N GLN A 63 14.17 18.27 10.80
CA GLN A 63 13.41 18.02 12.02
C GLN A 63 13.24 19.26 12.89
N GLU A 64 14.07 20.29 12.69
CA GLU A 64 14.03 21.52 13.48
C GLU A 64 12.94 22.49 12.98
N MET A 65 12.53 22.37 11.73
CA MET A 65 11.52 23.26 11.14
C MET A 65 10.09 22.92 11.56
N ASP A 66 9.39 23.86 12.18
CA ASP A 66 8.00 23.69 12.63
C ASP A 66 6.95 23.94 11.53
N VAL A 67 7.35 24.58 10.43
CA VAL A 67 6.50 24.86 9.28
C VAL A 67 7.26 24.49 8.02
N ILE A 68 6.63 23.70 7.16
CA ILE A 68 7.16 23.36 5.84
C ILE A 68 6.39 24.15 4.80
N THR A 69 7.11 24.85 3.94
CA THR A 69 6.54 25.59 2.82
C THR A 69 6.16 24.66 1.66
N PRO A 70 5.21 25.04 0.80
CA PRO A 70 4.86 24.25 -0.39
C PRO A 70 6.07 23.96 -1.32
N GLY A 71 7.02 24.90 -1.42
CA GLY A 71 8.27 24.72 -2.16
C GLY A 71 9.16 23.62 -1.57
N GLN A 72 9.31 23.59 -0.25
CA GLN A 72 10.05 22.52 0.44
C GLN A 72 9.36 21.16 0.31
N VAL A 73 8.01 21.11 0.33
CA VAL A 73 7.27 19.87 0.07
C VAL A 73 7.56 19.36 -1.34
N LEU A 74 7.55 20.26 -2.34
CA LEU A 74 7.86 19.92 -3.72
C LEU A 74 9.27 19.33 -3.84
N GLU A 75 10.27 20.00 -3.26
CA GLU A 75 11.66 19.53 -3.26
C GLU A 75 11.79 18.17 -2.55
N LEU A 76 11.14 17.99 -1.41
CA LEU A 76 11.20 16.76 -0.63
C LEU A 76 10.56 15.57 -1.37
N ILE A 77 9.43 15.78 -2.05
CA ILE A 77 8.81 14.76 -2.90
C ILE A 77 9.70 14.45 -4.11
N GLN A 78 10.27 15.46 -4.76
CA GLN A 78 11.17 15.25 -5.90
C GLN A 78 12.41 14.44 -5.48
N LYS A 79 13.01 14.78 -4.33
CA LYS A 79 14.11 14.02 -3.73
C LYS A 79 13.72 12.57 -3.45
N TYR A 80 12.50 12.31 -3.00
CA TYR A 80 12.00 10.95 -2.81
C TYR A 80 11.94 10.19 -4.14
N ILE A 81 11.36 10.76 -5.18
CA ILE A 81 11.25 10.14 -6.51
C ILE A 81 12.64 9.84 -7.09
N ASP A 82 13.60 10.75 -6.88
CA ASP A 82 14.95 10.63 -7.42
C ASP A 82 15.92 9.81 -6.55
N ARG A 83 15.46 9.26 -5.41
CA ARG A 83 16.31 8.55 -4.43
C ARG A 83 17.12 7.37 -5.00
N ASN A 84 16.66 6.77 -6.10
CA ASN A 84 17.33 5.63 -6.75
C ASN A 84 18.05 6.01 -8.05
N THR A 85 18.16 7.30 -8.37
CA THR A 85 18.79 7.76 -9.63
C THR A 85 20.27 7.37 -9.67
N GLU A 86 20.99 7.50 -8.56
CA GLU A 86 22.39 7.07 -8.45
C GLU A 86 22.56 5.57 -8.73
N GLU A 87 21.67 4.72 -8.21
CA GLU A 87 21.70 3.27 -8.45
C GLU A 87 21.49 2.94 -9.94
N LEU A 88 20.56 3.64 -10.60
CA LEU A 88 20.33 3.51 -12.04
C LEU A 88 21.55 3.94 -12.87
N GLU A 89 22.20 5.04 -12.50
CA GLU A 89 23.42 5.52 -13.15
C GLU A 89 24.57 4.52 -13.02
N GLN A 90 24.75 3.93 -11.83
CA GLN A 90 25.77 2.90 -11.59
C GLN A 90 25.53 1.65 -12.45
N ILE A 91 24.27 1.19 -12.59
CA ILE A 91 23.91 0.07 -13.46
C ILE A 91 24.20 0.41 -14.92
N THR A 92 23.80 1.59 -15.37
CA THR A 92 24.01 2.08 -16.74
C THR A 92 25.50 2.16 -17.08
N LEU A 93 26.32 2.68 -16.17
CA LEU A 93 27.77 2.74 -16.33
C LEU A 93 28.37 1.34 -16.47
N LYS A 94 27.97 0.37 -15.63
CA LYS A 94 28.44 -1.02 -15.74
C LYS A 94 28.08 -1.65 -17.10
N HIS A 95 26.88 -1.37 -17.62
CA HIS A 95 26.46 -1.83 -18.95
C HIS A 95 27.27 -1.20 -20.07
N SER A 96 27.69 0.08 -19.93
CA SER A 96 28.53 0.73 -20.94
C SER A 96 29.95 0.16 -21.04
N ILE A 97 30.46 -0.46 -19.97
CA ILE A 97 31.82 -1.02 -19.91
C ILE A 97 31.84 -2.50 -20.32
N GLY A 98 30.78 -3.26 -19.98
CA GLY A 98 30.66 -4.66 -20.39
C GLY A 98 30.26 -4.76 -21.86
N GLY A 99 31.06 -5.46 -22.69
CA GLY A 99 30.78 -5.67 -24.12
C GLY A 99 29.53 -6.53 -24.40
N ARG A 100 29.65 -7.62 -25.18
CA ARG A 100 28.54 -8.55 -25.49
C ARG A 100 28.13 -9.44 -24.30
N GLN A 101 28.05 -8.89 -23.10
CA GLN A 101 27.61 -9.59 -21.89
C GLN A 101 26.11 -9.38 -21.69
N VAL A 102 25.45 -10.35 -21.06
CA VAL A 102 24.03 -10.28 -20.67
C VAL A 102 23.82 -9.06 -19.77
N ARG A 103 22.68 -8.34 -19.89
CA ARG A 103 22.31 -7.18 -19.04
C ARG A 103 22.29 -7.56 -17.56
N GLN A 104 23.43 -7.45 -16.90
CA GLN A 104 23.57 -7.74 -15.47
C GLN A 104 22.64 -6.81 -14.68
N HIS A 105 21.90 -7.32 -13.71
CA HIS A 105 20.91 -6.53 -12.94
C HIS A 105 19.67 -6.04 -13.71
N ALA A 106 19.35 -6.58 -14.89
CA ALA A 106 18.16 -6.19 -15.67
C ALA A 106 16.85 -6.16 -14.85
N SER A 107 16.58 -7.19 -14.04
CA SER A 107 15.37 -7.23 -13.20
C SER A 107 15.33 -6.11 -12.16
N ARG A 108 16.48 -5.74 -11.57
CA ARG A 108 16.54 -4.66 -10.58
C ARG A 108 16.36 -3.30 -11.25
N GLU A 109 17.05 -3.10 -12.37
CA GLU A 109 16.92 -1.91 -13.21
C GLU A 109 15.46 -1.67 -13.62
N ASP A 110 14.78 -2.71 -14.11
CA ASP A 110 13.37 -2.63 -14.50
C ASP A 110 12.46 -2.29 -13.32
N CYS A 111 12.66 -2.91 -12.15
CA CYS A 111 11.90 -2.57 -10.94
C CYS A 111 12.10 -1.10 -10.52
N LEU A 112 13.32 -0.59 -10.56
CA LEU A 112 13.63 0.81 -10.21
C LEU A 112 12.99 1.78 -11.20
N ARG A 113 13.11 1.50 -12.50
CA ARG A 113 12.53 2.32 -13.56
C ARG A 113 11.01 2.37 -13.47
N ILE A 114 10.36 1.22 -13.31
CA ILE A 114 8.90 1.13 -13.11
C ILE A 114 8.47 1.89 -11.85
N THR A 115 9.25 1.79 -10.76
CA THR A 115 8.94 2.51 -9.51
C THR A 115 9.04 4.01 -9.71
N LYS A 116 10.13 4.50 -10.31
CA LYS A 116 10.35 5.93 -10.58
C LYS A 116 9.28 6.51 -11.51
N GLU A 117 8.96 5.80 -12.59
CA GLU A 117 7.92 6.18 -13.55
C GLU A 117 6.56 6.29 -12.85
N ARG A 118 6.17 5.26 -12.10
CA ARG A 118 4.90 5.26 -11.35
C ARG A 118 4.82 6.41 -10.34
N GLU A 119 5.88 6.66 -9.58
CA GLU A 119 5.90 7.74 -8.60
C GLU A 119 5.82 9.12 -9.27
N THR A 120 6.49 9.30 -10.41
CA THR A 120 6.44 10.52 -11.22
C THR A 120 5.05 10.76 -11.81
N GLU A 121 4.40 9.70 -12.33
CA GLU A 121 3.05 9.74 -12.85
C GLU A 121 2.05 10.11 -11.75
N LEU A 122 2.17 9.50 -10.56
CA LEU A 122 1.34 9.83 -9.40
C LEU A 122 1.50 11.30 -9.01
N PHE A 123 2.73 11.81 -8.96
CA PHE A 123 2.98 13.20 -8.60
C PHE A 123 2.47 14.21 -9.64
N THR A 124 2.51 13.84 -10.92
CA THR A 124 2.07 14.72 -12.01
C THR A 124 0.55 14.73 -12.16
N ASN A 125 -0.11 13.56 -12.11
CA ASN A 125 -1.51 13.40 -12.53
C ASN A 125 -2.48 13.15 -11.36
N SER A 126 -2.25 12.10 -10.56
CA SER A 126 -3.27 11.57 -9.62
C SER A 126 -3.16 12.14 -8.19
N GLY A 127 -1.99 12.67 -7.84
CA GLY A 127 -1.63 13.09 -6.51
C GLY A 127 -0.80 12.04 -5.77
N PHE A 128 0.41 12.43 -5.39
CA PHE A 128 1.33 11.65 -4.59
C PHE A 128 0.93 11.72 -3.10
N GLU A 129 0.51 10.59 -2.55
CA GLU A 129 0.04 10.50 -1.16
C GLU A 129 1.21 10.39 -0.17
N THR A 130 1.31 11.32 0.79
CA THR A 130 2.29 11.30 1.88
C THR A 130 1.71 12.06 3.09
N VAL A 131 2.50 12.32 4.14
CA VAL A 131 2.05 13.10 5.30
C VAL A 131 1.60 14.49 4.87
N ASP A 132 0.57 15.00 5.52
CA ASP A 132 0.24 16.42 5.40
C ASP A 132 1.30 17.30 6.08
N PHE A 133 2.27 17.76 5.30
CA PHE A 133 3.38 18.61 5.73
C PHE A 133 2.98 20.07 5.98
N LEU A 134 1.88 20.53 5.40
CA LEU A 134 1.46 21.93 5.45
C LEU A 134 0.70 22.27 6.74
N THR A 135 0.13 21.26 7.41
CA THR A 135 -0.57 21.43 8.68
C THR A 135 0.40 21.18 9.86
N PRO A 136 0.61 22.16 10.76
CA PRO A 136 1.59 22.04 11.84
C PRO A 136 1.23 20.92 12.83
N ASP A 137 -0.05 20.66 13.08
CA ASP A 137 -0.47 19.60 13.99
C ASP A 137 -0.16 18.20 13.44
N SER A 138 -0.40 17.98 12.15
CA SER A 138 -0.02 16.76 11.44
C SER A 138 1.48 16.54 11.49
N LEU A 139 2.25 17.63 11.30
CA LEU A 139 3.70 17.60 11.33
C LEU A 139 4.25 17.22 12.71
N LYS A 140 3.69 17.77 13.79
CA LYS A 140 4.06 17.42 15.17
C LYS A 140 3.84 15.93 15.45
N ILE A 141 2.68 15.40 15.06
CA ILE A 141 2.38 13.96 15.20
C ILE A 141 3.42 13.15 14.43
N PHE A 142 3.71 13.53 13.19
CA PHE A 142 4.68 12.84 12.36
C PHE A 142 6.11 12.89 12.91
N LYS A 143 6.56 14.04 13.44
CA LYS A 143 7.87 14.16 14.11
C LYS A 143 7.97 13.22 15.32
N SER A 144 6.91 13.14 16.13
CA SER A 144 6.85 12.29 17.32
C SER A 144 6.75 10.78 17.01
N TRP A 145 6.40 10.42 15.78
CA TRP A 145 6.21 9.03 15.39
C TRP A 145 7.52 8.24 15.42
N THR A 146 7.58 7.16 16.20
CA THR A 146 8.81 6.39 16.46
C THR A 146 9.18 5.38 15.36
N GLY A 147 8.38 5.26 14.30
CA GLY A 147 8.52 4.21 13.28
C GLY A 147 7.59 3.01 13.50
N GLU A 148 6.82 2.99 14.59
CA GLU A 148 5.88 1.90 14.87
C GLU A 148 4.66 1.94 13.93
N LEU A 149 4.46 0.85 13.19
CA LEU A 149 3.36 0.72 12.20
C LEU A 149 1.96 0.87 12.80
N ARG A 150 1.79 0.58 14.10
CA ARG A 150 0.50 0.67 14.80
C ARG A 150 -0.03 2.10 14.86
N HIS A 151 0.86 3.09 14.81
CA HIS A 151 0.52 4.51 14.90
C HIS A 151 0.34 5.16 13.52
N LEU A 152 0.64 4.45 12.43
CA LEU A 152 0.46 4.97 11.07
C LEU A 152 -0.98 5.43 10.76
N PRO A 153 -2.05 4.72 11.19
CA PRO A 153 -3.42 5.18 10.94
C PRO A 153 -3.76 6.54 11.58
N ASN A 154 -3.00 6.97 12.58
CA ASN A 154 -3.22 8.25 13.26
C ASN A 154 -2.54 9.43 12.53
N ILE A 155 -1.65 9.15 11.57
CA ILE A 155 -0.96 10.18 10.80
C ILE A 155 -1.87 10.61 9.66
N LYS A 156 -2.11 11.92 9.54
CA LYS A 156 -2.91 12.48 8.44
C LYS A 156 -2.11 12.44 7.15
N LEU A 157 -2.66 11.74 6.16
CA LEU A 157 -2.12 11.69 4.80
C LEU A 157 -2.85 12.69 3.89
N ARG A 158 -2.11 13.25 2.95
CA ARG A 158 -2.59 14.16 1.91
C ARG A 158 -1.97 13.80 0.57
N LYS A 159 -2.74 13.99 -0.49
CA LYS A 159 -2.27 13.87 -1.88
C LYS A 159 -1.75 15.21 -2.37
N TYR A 160 -0.54 15.22 -2.91
CA TYR A 160 0.08 16.39 -3.52
C TYR A 160 0.28 16.17 -5.02
N THR A 161 -0.14 17.14 -5.82
CA THR A 161 0.20 17.20 -7.24
C THR A 161 1.27 18.25 -7.48
N LYS A 162 2.11 18.05 -8.49
CA LYS A 162 3.13 19.02 -8.89
C LYS A 162 2.51 20.39 -9.18
N GLN A 163 1.50 20.41 -10.04
CA GLN A 163 0.77 21.64 -10.40
C GLN A 163 0.12 22.30 -9.18
N GLY A 164 -0.43 21.51 -8.25
CA GLY A 164 -1.05 22.04 -7.03
C GLY A 164 -0.05 22.72 -6.10
N LEU A 165 1.14 22.14 -5.94
CA LEU A 165 2.21 22.76 -5.16
C LEU A 165 2.77 24.00 -5.87
N GLU A 166 2.99 23.94 -7.18
CA GLU A 166 3.45 25.10 -7.98
C GLU A 166 2.45 26.26 -7.91
N ALA A 167 1.15 25.98 -8.00
CA ALA A 167 0.10 26.98 -7.84
C ALA A 167 0.05 27.58 -6.42
N MET A 168 0.38 26.81 -5.37
CA MET A 168 0.49 27.35 -4.01
C MET A 168 1.73 28.24 -3.85
N ILE A 169 2.81 27.94 -4.57
CA ILE A 169 4.03 28.76 -4.56
C ILE A 169 3.77 30.10 -5.29
N SER A 170 3.12 30.07 -6.46
CA SER A 170 2.80 31.27 -7.22
C SER A 170 1.64 32.08 -6.61
N GLY A 171 0.64 31.39 -6.08
CA GLY A 171 -0.52 31.97 -5.40
C GLY A 171 -0.26 32.43 -3.98
N ALA A 172 0.92 32.19 -3.39
CA ALA A 172 1.29 32.78 -2.10
C ALA A 172 1.42 34.32 -2.13
N SER A 173 1.19 34.97 -3.28
CA SER A 173 0.94 36.41 -3.34
C SER A 173 -0.53 36.81 -3.09
N GLU A 174 -1.51 35.89 -3.12
CA GLU A 174 -2.93 36.22 -2.93
C GLU A 174 -3.66 35.12 -2.13
N THR A 175 -4.28 35.52 -1.03
CA THR A 175 -4.81 34.72 0.07
C THR A 175 -5.94 33.73 -0.27
N SER A 176 -5.82 32.53 0.32
CA SER A 176 -6.84 31.62 0.87
C SER A 176 -8.29 31.66 0.35
N GLU A 177 -8.75 30.58 -0.28
CA GLU A 177 -10.13 30.07 -0.11
C GLU A 177 -10.15 28.52 -0.14
N GLN A 178 -10.99 27.96 0.73
CA GLN A 178 -11.19 26.54 0.98
C GLN A 178 -11.88 25.81 -0.19
N CYS A 179 -11.42 24.61 -0.54
CA CYS A 179 -12.22 23.65 -1.31
C CYS A 179 -12.94 22.68 -0.35
N ASN A 180 -14.26 22.79 -0.31
CA ASN A 180 -15.19 21.87 0.36
C ASN A 180 -15.26 20.51 -0.40
N PRO A 181 -15.61 19.39 0.27
CA PRO A 181 -15.51 18.06 -0.32
C PRO A 181 -16.61 17.76 -1.34
N HIS A 182 -16.17 17.06 -2.39
CA HIS A 182 -16.89 16.35 -3.42
C HIS A 182 -18.08 15.54 -2.86
N GLN A 183 -19.31 15.94 -3.21
CA GLN A 183 -20.49 15.08 -3.13
C GLN A 183 -20.37 14.02 -4.24
N MET A 184 -20.29 12.76 -3.85
CA MET A 184 -20.44 11.64 -4.77
C MET A 184 -21.93 11.42 -4.98
N GLU A 185 -22.41 11.65 -6.21
CA GLU A 185 -23.72 11.18 -6.64
C GLU A 185 -23.65 9.66 -6.80
N GLU A 186 -24.63 8.98 -6.20
CA GLU A 186 -24.82 7.53 -6.27
C GLU A 186 -25.54 7.22 -7.60
N ASP A 187 -24.82 6.60 -8.54
CA ASP A 187 -25.44 5.99 -9.73
C ASP A 187 -26.03 4.61 -9.33
N ASP A 188 -27.34 4.58 -9.08
CA ASP A 188 -28.16 3.37 -9.07
C ASP A 188 -28.33 2.87 -10.51
N LEU A 189 -27.60 1.81 -10.87
CA LEU A 189 -27.85 1.01 -12.07
C LEU A 189 -28.59 -0.26 -11.66
N ASP A 190 -29.92 -0.21 -11.76
CA ASP A 190 -30.81 -1.37 -11.68
C ASP A 190 -30.48 -2.37 -12.79
N ALA A 191 -30.09 -3.57 -12.39
CA ALA A 191 -29.94 -4.73 -13.26
C ALA A 191 -31.16 -5.65 -13.05
N GLU A 192 -32.16 -5.49 -13.91
CA GLU A 192 -33.26 -6.45 -14.05
C GLU A 192 -32.71 -7.72 -14.72
N GLU A 193 -32.55 -8.81 -13.95
CA GLU A 193 -32.43 -10.16 -14.51
C GLU A 193 -33.82 -10.75 -14.67
N GLU A 194 -34.30 -10.82 -15.93
CA GLU A 194 -35.48 -11.60 -16.29
C GLU A 194 -35.16 -13.11 -16.20
N ASP A 195 -35.63 -13.74 -15.13
CA ASP A 195 -35.71 -15.19 -14.97
C ASP A 195 -36.93 -15.72 -15.74
N SER A 196 -36.72 -16.25 -16.95
CA SER A 196 -37.75 -16.89 -17.75
C SER A 196 -37.55 -18.41 -17.82
N GLY A 197 -38.46 -19.14 -17.17
CA GLY A 197 -39.18 -20.25 -17.83
C GLY A 197 -38.55 -21.63 -17.75
N ASP A 198 -38.93 -22.33 -16.68
CA ASP A 198 -38.99 -23.79 -16.55
C ASP A 198 -39.83 -24.38 -17.72
N GLU A 199 -39.26 -25.28 -18.53
CA GLU A 199 -40.02 -26.14 -19.44
C GLU A 199 -39.73 -27.61 -19.14
N GLU A 200 -40.75 -28.26 -18.59
CA GLU A 200 -40.86 -29.69 -18.37
C GLU A 200 -40.62 -30.48 -19.67
N MET A 201 -39.73 -31.46 -19.64
CA MET A 201 -39.70 -32.54 -20.63
C MET A 201 -40.24 -33.81 -19.97
N SER A 202 -41.52 -34.08 -20.24
CA SER A 202 -42.14 -35.39 -20.10
C SER A 202 -41.95 -36.18 -21.40
N GLU A 203 -41.23 -37.31 -21.31
CA GLU A 203 -41.49 -38.63 -21.91
C GLU A 203 -40.19 -39.48 -21.95
#